data_AF-A0A7C3VIJ1-F1
#
_entry.id   AF-A0A7C3VIJ1-F1
#
_cell.length_a   1.000
_cell.length_b   1.000
_cell.length_c   1.000
_cell.angle_alpha   90.00
_cell.angle_beta   90.00
_cell.angle_gamma   90.00
#
_symmetry.space_group_name_H-M   'P 1'
#
loop_
_entity.id
_entity.type
_entity.pdbx_description
1 polymer ?
#
loop_
_entity_poly.entity_id
_entity_poly.type
_entity_poly.pdbx_seq_one_letter_code
_entity_poly.pdbx_strand_id
1 'polypeptide(L)'
;MLNGQVEVTDEIRKIAAEIKSAGKKEIIALRRLLFAKVKQMDLDEEDELRIRWRRTATEILRDGYVYKHKGCSDMCVAYIALARARGLDAKYERLYWPEKKAVHAVIEAPLGVNATSLICSQNSWKRTQDSR
;
A
#
# COMPACT_ATOMS: atom_id res chain seq x y z
N MET A 1 -10.73 -3.40 -6.65
CA MET A 1 -9.42 -4.08 -6.75
C MET A 1 -9.71 -5.52 -7.12
N LEU A 2 -9.04 -6.09 -8.12
CA LEU A 2 -9.24 -7.49 -8.49
C LEU A 2 -8.61 -8.37 -7.39
N ASN A 3 -9.34 -9.36 -6.88
CA ASN A 3 -8.88 -10.18 -5.75
C ASN A 3 -7.52 -10.86 -6.01
N GLY A 4 -7.17 -11.14 -7.26
CA GLY A 4 -5.88 -11.73 -7.63
C GLY A 4 -4.67 -10.79 -7.48
N GLN A 5 -4.83 -9.46 -7.52
CA GLN A 5 -3.68 -8.55 -7.38
C GLN A 5 -3.09 -8.57 -5.97
N VAL A 6 -3.90 -8.92 -4.97
CA VAL A 6 -3.55 -8.93 -3.55
C VAL A 6 -3.50 -10.34 -2.96
N GLU A 7 -3.28 -11.33 -3.83
CA GLU A 7 -3.14 -12.72 -3.43
C GLU A 7 -1.91 -12.91 -2.52
N VAL A 8 -2.06 -13.74 -1.48
CA VAL A 8 -0.98 -14.05 -0.54
C VAL A 8 -0.21 -15.27 -1.03
N THR A 9 0.87 -15.01 -1.78
CA THR A 9 1.80 -16.04 -2.27
C THR A 9 2.84 -16.41 -1.21
N ASP A 10 3.56 -17.52 -1.42
CA ASP A 10 4.66 -17.93 -0.54
C ASP A 10 5.78 -16.90 -0.45
N GLU A 11 6.04 -16.17 -1.55
CA GLU A 11 7.00 -15.08 -1.57
C GLU A 11 6.56 -13.93 -0.65
N ILE A 12 5.29 -13.55 -0.72
CA ILE A 12 4.71 -12.53 0.15
C ILE A 12 4.76 -12.98 1.62
N ARG A 13 4.47 -14.26 1.91
CA ARG A 13 4.59 -14.82 3.28
C ARG A 13 6.03 -14.73 3.80
N LYS A 14 7.02 -15.08 2.97
CA LYS A 14 8.45 -15.00 3.32
C LYS A 14 8.87 -13.56 3.63
N ILE A 15 8.47 -12.61 2.78
CA ILE A 15 8.75 -11.18 2.98
C ILE A 15 8.08 -10.67 4.26
N ALA A 16 6.81 -11.02 4.47
CA ALA A 16 6.06 -10.59 5.65
C ALA A 16 6.63 -11.17 6.96
N ALA A 17 7.25 -12.36 6.92
CA ALA A 17 7.89 -13.00 8.07
C ALA A 17 9.15 -12.26 8.57
N GLU A 18 9.70 -11.32 7.79
CA GLU A 18 10.78 -10.42 8.26
C GLU A 18 10.32 -9.52 9.42
N ILE A 19 9.00 -9.30 9.56
CA ILE A 19 8.41 -8.48 10.62
C ILE A 19 8.25 -9.30 11.91
N LYS A 20 8.97 -8.88 12.95
CA LYS A 20 8.90 -9.48 14.30
C LYS A 20 7.92 -8.76 15.24
N SER A 21 7.39 -7.60 14.86
CA SER A 21 6.44 -6.86 15.68
C SER A 21 5.02 -7.39 15.52
N ALA A 22 4.18 -7.19 16.54
CA ALA A 22 2.77 -7.56 16.54
C ALA A 22 1.86 -6.35 16.84
N GLY A 23 0.58 -6.46 16.49
CA GLY A 23 -0.45 -5.46 16.79
C GLY A 23 -0.18 -4.13 16.07
N LYS A 24 -0.41 -2.99 16.75
CA LYS A 24 -0.26 -1.66 16.12
C LYS A 24 1.14 -1.39 15.53
N LYS A 25 2.18 -1.97 16.14
CA LYS A 25 3.57 -1.81 15.67
C LYS A 25 3.84 -2.59 14.38
N GLU A 26 3.04 -3.61 14.09
CA GLU A 26 3.14 -4.43 12.89
C GLU A 26 2.76 -3.64 11.64
N ILE A 27 1.65 -2.89 11.70
CA ILE A 27 1.16 -2.02 10.62
C ILE A 27 2.23 -1.01 10.19
N ILE A 28 2.92 -0.39 11.15
CA ILE A 28 4.01 0.56 10.90
C ILE A 28 5.24 -0.16 10.33
N ALA A 29 5.56 -1.35 10.84
CA ALA A 29 6.70 -2.14 10.37
C ALA A 29 6.50 -2.63 8.93
N LEU A 30 5.30 -3.11 8.57
CA LEU A 30 4.94 -3.47 7.19
C LEU A 30 5.05 -2.28 6.25
N ARG A 31 4.63 -1.09 6.69
CA ARG A 31 4.80 0.14 5.90
C ARG A 31 6.29 0.40 5.66
N ARG A 32 7.10 0.40 6.70
CA ARG A 32 8.56 0.63 6.59
C ARG A 32 9.22 -0.38 5.67
N LEU A 33 8.86 -1.66 5.79
CA LEU A 33 9.34 -2.74 4.93
C LEU A 33 9.03 -2.47 3.46
N LEU A 34 7.78 -2.10 3.17
CA LEU A 34 7.36 -1.79 1.80
C LEU A 34 8.16 -0.61 1.24
N PHE A 35 8.28 0.50 1.99
CA PHE A 35 9.07 1.65 1.56
C PHE A 35 10.57 1.37 1.43
N ALA A 36 11.08 0.35 2.13
CA ALA A 36 12.47 -0.09 1.97
C ALA A 36 12.68 -0.97 0.73
N LYS A 37 11.68 -1.79 0.37
CA LYS A 37 11.76 -2.73 -0.77
C LYS A 37 11.32 -2.11 -2.10
N VAL A 38 10.42 -1.13 -2.08
CA VAL A 38 9.80 -0.57 -3.29
C VAL A 38 10.19 0.89 -3.46
N LYS A 39 10.93 1.17 -4.54
CA LYS A 39 11.37 2.53 -4.91
C LYS A 39 10.41 3.16 -5.92
N GLN A 40 10.39 4.49 -5.97
CA GLN A 40 9.73 5.19 -7.07
C GLN A 40 10.72 5.36 -8.21
N MET A 41 10.33 4.96 -9.42
CA MET A 41 11.13 5.10 -10.64
C MET A 41 10.42 6.01 -11.65
N ASP A 42 11.21 6.84 -12.32
CA ASP A 42 10.78 7.55 -13.51
C ASP A 42 10.79 6.55 -14.68
N LEU A 43 9.61 6.30 -15.25
CA LEU A 43 9.41 5.45 -16.43
C LEU A 43 8.93 6.34 -17.57
N ASP A 44 9.19 5.93 -18.82
CA ASP A 44 8.49 6.55 -19.94
C ASP A 44 7.00 6.20 -19.92
N GLU A 45 6.22 6.94 -20.72
CA GLU A 45 4.77 6.79 -20.73
C GLU A 45 4.31 5.40 -21.21
N GLU A 46 5.04 4.80 -22.15
CA GLU A 46 4.67 3.50 -22.72
C GLU A 46 4.85 2.38 -21.68
N ASP A 47 6.00 2.36 -21.02
CA ASP A 47 6.31 1.41 -19.96
C ASP A 47 5.43 1.62 -18.73
N GLU A 48 5.12 2.88 -18.39
CA GLU A 48 4.16 3.17 -17.33
C GLU A 48 2.79 2.58 -17.67
N LEU A 49 2.25 2.84 -18.87
CA LEU A 49 0.92 2.36 -19.28
C LEU A 49 0.84 0.83 -19.36
N ARG A 50 1.94 0.15 -19.68
CA ARG A 50 2.02 -1.31 -19.70
C ARG A 50 1.80 -1.94 -18.33
N ILE A 51 2.27 -1.29 -17.26
CA ILE A 51 2.24 -1.86 -15.90
C ILE A 51 1.19 -1.24 -14.98
N ARG A 52 0.78 0.01 -15.23
CA ARG A 52 -0.12 0.78 -14.36
C ARG A 52 -1.41 -0.01 -14.09
N TRP A 53 -1.69 -0.24 -12.81
CA TRP A 53 -2.89 -0.94 -12.29
C TRP A 53 -3.04 -2.41 -12.72
N ARG A 54 -2.04 -3.01 -13.35
CA ARG A 54 -2.10 -4.39 -13.86
C ARG A 54 -1.30 -5.37 -13.00
N ARG A 55 -0.24 -4.90 -12.35
CA ARG A 55 0.66 -5.74 -11.56
C ARG A 55 -0.01 -6.30 -10.31
N THR A 56 0.45 -7.48 -9.93
CA THR A 56 0.19 -8.17 -8.67
C THR A 56 1.14 -7.70 -7.57
N ALA A 57 0.79 -7.93 -6.31
CA ALA A 57 1.65 -7.64 -5.17
C ALA A 57 3.00 -8.36 -5.25
N THR A 58 3.00 -9.61 -5.73
CA THR A 58 4.23 -10.39 -5.95
C THR A 58 5.14 -9.69 -6.96
N GLU A 59 4.60 -9.29 -8.13
CA GLU A 59 5.38 -8.58 -9.15
C GLU A 59 5.94 -7.26 -8.59
N ILE A 60 5.12 -6.45 -7.90
CA ILE A 60 5.56 -5.17 -7.34
C ILE A 60 6.71 -5.36 -6.33
N LEU A 61 6.60 -6.37 -5.45
CA LEU A 61 7.63 -6.64 -4.44
C LEU A 61 8.90 -7.26 -5.03
N ARG A 62 8.75 -8.09 -6.07
CA ARG A 62 9.87 -8.72 -6.78
C ARG A 62 10.64 -7.72 -7.64
N ASP A 63 9.92 -6.89 -8.40
CA ASP A 63 10.51 -5.86 -9.26
C ASP A 63 11.14 -4.74 -8.42
N GLY A 64 10.60 -4.48 -7.23
CA GLY A 64 11.15 -3.51 -6.28
C GLY A 64 10.92 -2.05 -6.67
N TYR A 65 9.98 -1.78 -7.59
CA TYR A 65 9.66 -0.41 -7.99
C TYR A 65 8.19 -0.17 -8.33
N VAL A 66 7.79 1.09 -8.21
CA VAL A 66 6.55 1.65 -8.75
C VAL A 66 6.86 2.91 -9.55
N TYR A 67 5.99 3.23 -10.49
CA TYR A 67 6.09 4.45 -11.28
C TYR A 67 5.85 5.68 -10.39
N LYS A 68 6.70 6.69 -10.56
CA LYS A 68 6.69 7.91 -9.75
C LYS A 68 5.39 8.70 -9.93
N HIS A 69 4.99 9.42 -8.88
CA HIS A 69 3.79 10.28 -8.83
C HIS A 69 2.43 9.60 -8.95
N LYS A 70 2.31 8.41 -9.55
CA LYS A 70 1.03 7.71 -9.76
C LYS A 70 1.00 6.27 -9.21
N GLY A 71 2.09 5.79 -8.62
CA GLY A 71 2.23 4.44 -8.04
C GLY A 71 1.50 4.17 -6.72
N CYS A 72 0.60 5.06 -6.27
CA CYS A 72 -0.08 4.91 -4.97
C CYS A 72 -0.96 3.65 -4.92
N SER A 73 -1.60 3.27 -6.03
CA SER A 73 -2.38 2.03 -6.12
C SER A 73 -1.52 0.78 -5.96
N ASP A 74 -0.37 0.72 -6.62
CA ASP A 74 0.57 -0.41 -6.51
C ASP A 74 1.13 -0.54 -5.09
N MET A 75 1.45 0.58 -4.44
CA MET A 75 1.84 0.58 -3.03
C MET A 75 0.72 0.02 -2.14
N CYS A 76 -0.54 0.33 -2.43
CA CYS A 76 -1.67 -0.23 -1.70
C CYS A 76 -1.85 -1.73 -1.94
N VAL A 77 -1.71 -2.17 -3.19
CA VAL A 77 -1.76 -3.60 -3.57
C VAL A 77 -0.70 -4.39 -2.79
N ALA A 78 0.55 -3.95 -2.85
CA ALA A 78 1.65 -4.63 -2.17
C ALA A 78 1.45 -4.68 -0.65
N TYR A 79 1.04 -3.56 -0.04
CA TYR A 79 0.80 -3.52 1.39
C TYR A 79 -0.38 -4.40 1.83
N ILE A 80 -1.50 -4.39 1.10
CA ILE A 80 -2.67 -5.22 1.45
C ILE A 80 -2.28 -6.70 1.45
N ALA A 81 -1.50 -7.15 0.47
CA ALA A 81 -1.06 -8.54 0.42
C ALA A 81 -0.12 -8.87 1.60
N LEU A 82 0.82 -7.99 1.93
CA LEU A 82 1.68 -8.14 3.11
C LEU A 82 0.88 -8.17 4.42
N ALA A 83 -0.12 -7.30 4.56
CA ALA A 83 -1.00 -7.25 5.73
C ALA A 83 -1.83 -8.53 5.87
N ARG A 84 -2.43 -9.01 4.77
CA ARG A 84 -3.18 -10.27 4.74
C ARG A 84 -2.30 -11.47 5.06
N ALA A 85 -1.04 -11.47 4.63
CA ALA A 85 -0.07 -12.52 4.99
C ALA A 85 0.21 -12.60 6.50
N ARG A 86 -0.02 -11.50 7.22
CA ARG A 86 0.07 -11.40 8.68
C ARG A 86 -1.29 -11.57 9.39
N GLY A 87 -2.35 -11.91 8.65
CA GLY A 87 -3.70 -12.06 9.19
C GLY A 87 -4.39 -10.74 9.54
N LEU A 88 -3.90 -9.61 9.00
CA LEU A 88 -4.51 -8.30 9.20
C LEU A 88 -5.55 -8.03 8.10
N ASP A 89 -6.72 -7.56 8.50
CA ASP A 89 -7.70 -7.04 7.55
C ASP A 89 -7.24 -5.65 7.05
N ALA A 90 -7.02 -5.51 5.75
CA ALA A 90 -6.59 -4.27 5.13
C ALA A 90 -7.46 -4.03 3.90
N LYS A 91 -8.07 -2.84 3.85
CA LYS A 91 -9.03 -2.47 2.79
C LYS A 91 -8.46 -1.35 1.94
N TYR A 92 -8.70 -1.46 0.64
CA TYR A 92 -8.35 -0.43 -0.32
C TYR A 92 -9.43 0.64 -0.34
N GLU A 93 -9.03 1.88 -0.13
CA GLU A 93 -9.92 3.03 -0.17
C GLU A 93 -9.39 4.09 -1.13
N ARG A 94 -10.30 4.91 -1.66
CA ARG A 94 -9.96 6.07 -2.50
C ARG A 94 -10.44 7.34 -1.82
N LEU A 95 -9.52 8.26 -1.58
CA LEU A 95 -9.83 9.59 -1.08
C LEU A 95 -9.78 10.57 -2.24
N TYR A 96 -10.85 11.35 -2.38
CA TYR A 96 -10.87 12.49 -3.27
C TYR A 96 -10.47 13.74 -2.48
N TRP A 97 -9.48 14.49 -2.99
CA TRP A 97 -9.09 15.80 -2.46
C TRP A 97 -9.65 16.90 -3.38
N PRO A 98 -10.73 17.59 -2.98
CA PRO A 98 -11.35 18.63 -3.80
C PRO A 98 -10.40 19.78 -4.12
N GLU A 99 -9.61 20.23 -3.15
CA GLU A 99 -8.66 21.35 -3.28
C GLU A 99 -7.59 21.09 -4.35
N LYS A 100 -7.16 19.84 -4.50
CA LYS A 100 -6.12 19.44 -5.46
C LYS A 100 -6.69 18.80 -6.72
N LYS A 101 -8.02 18.67 -6.81
CA LYS A 101 -8.73 17.91 -7.85
C LYS A 101 -8.07 16.55 -8.13
N ALA A 102 -7.67 15.86 -7.07
CA ALA A 102 -6.85 14.65 -7.15
C ALA A 102 -7.50 13.49 -6.38
N VAL A 103 -7.39 12.29 -6.93
CA VAL A 103 -7.78 11.04 -6.25
C VAL A 103 -6.51 10.36 -5.74
N HIS A 104 -6.54 9.88 -4.50
CA HIS A 104 -5.45 9.17 -3.87
C HIS A 104 -5.90 7.82 -3.34
N ALA A 105 -5.08 6.80 -3.57
CA ALA A 105 -5.28 5.47 -3.00
C ALA A 105 -4.73 5.42 -1.58
N VAL A 106 -5.52 4.93 -0.64
CA VAL A 106 -5.11 4.72 0.75
C VAL A 106 -5.54 3.33 1.21
N ILE A 107 -4.99 2.94 2.36
CA ILE A 107 -5.32 1.67 2.99
C ILE A 107 -5.92 1.94 4.34
N GLU A 108 -7.10 1.37 4.57
CA GLU A 108 -7.67 1.29 5.89
C GLU A 108 -7.15 0.04 6.60
N ALA A 109 -6.44 0.24 7.71
CA ALA A 109 -6.01 -0.84 8.60
C ALA A 109 -6.58 -0.63 10.01
N PRO A 110 -7.06 -1.69 10.68
CA PRO A 110 -7.59 -1.61 12.03
C PRO A 110 -6.44 -1.34 13.03
N LEU A 111 -6.42 -0.15 13.63
CA LEU A 111 -5.52 0.19 14.74
C LEU A 111 -6.29 0.13 16.07
N GLY A 112 -6.93 -1.00 16.37
CA GLY A 112 -7.83 -1.13 17.51
C GLY A 112 -9.15 -0.38 17.27
N VAL A 113 -9.62 0.40 18.26
CA VAL A 113 -10.94 1.08 18.25
C VAL A 113 -11.14 2.06 17.08
N ASN A 114 -10.08 2.41 16.33
CA ASN A 114 -10.17 3.30 15.18
C ASN A 114 -9.42 2.73 13.97
N ALA A 115 -10.10 2.72 12.83
CA ALA A 115 -9.49 2.52 11.52
C ALA A 115 -8.61 3.73 11.17
N THR A 116 -7.38 3.49 10.72
CA THR A 116 -6.47 4.56 10.29
C THR A 116 -6.08 4.34 8.83
N SER A 117 -6.28 5.38 8.03
CA SER A 117 -5.80 5.46 6.66
C SER A 117 -4.28 5.64 6.68
N LEU A 118 -3.53 4.63 6.25
CA LEU A 118 -2.08 4.67 6.17
C LEU A 118 -1.65 4.41 4.73
N ILE A 119 -0.75 5.27 4.25
CA ILE A 119 -0.06 5.27 2.93
C ILE A 119 -0.87 6.09 1.90
N CYS A 120 -0.37 7.16 1.24
CA CYS A 120 0.99 7.49 0.80
C CYS A 120 1.32 9.01 0.85
N SER A 121 2.17 9.44 1.78
CA SER A 121 3.32 10.31 1.48
C SER A 121 4.30 10.31 2.67
N GLN A 122 5.52 10.80 2.45
CA GLN A 122 6.53 11.02 3.49
C GLN A 122 6.07 11.99 4.60
N ASN A 123 4.91 12.63 4.46
CA ASN A 123 4.34 13.47 5.49
C ASN A 123 3.36 12.68 6.37
N SER A 124 3.56 12.79 7.68
CA SER A 124 2.60 12.40 8.70
C SER A 124 1.28 13.15 8.50
N TRP A 125 0.19 12.45 8.22
CA TRP A 125 -1.14 13.06 8.15
C TRP A 125 -1.97 12.63 9.35
N LYS A 126 -2.48 13.61 10.12
CA LYS A 126 -3.53 13.42 11.11
C LYS A 126 -4.87 13.43 10.36
N ARG A 127 -5.71 12.43 10.62
CA ARG A 127 -7.12 12.41 10.19
C ARG A 127 -7.81 13.58 10.90
N THR A 128 -8.14 14.66 10.22
CA THR A 128 -9.16 15.59 10.70
C THR A 128 -10.48 14.83 10.62
N GLN A 129 -11.01 14.45 11.79
CA GLN A 129 -12.41 14.05 11.89
C GLN A 129 -13.24 15.28 11.55
N ASP A 130 -13.99 15.24 10.46
CA ASP A 130 -15.19 16.07 10.34
C ASP A 130 -16.17 15.57 11.40
N SER A 131 -16.23 16.30 12.50
CA SER A 131 -17.35 16.28 13.42
C SER A 131 -18.52 17.00 12.76
N ARG A 132 -19.56 16.22 12.42
CA ARG A 132 -20.98 16.56 12.24
C ARG A 132 -21.35 18.01 11.93
#